data_AF-A0A3E0ISZ0-F1
#
_entry.id   AF-A0A3E0ISZ0-F1
#
_cell.length_a   1.000
_cell.length_b   1.000
_cell.length_c   1.000
_cell.angle_alpha   90.00
_cell.angle_beta   90.00
_cell.angle_gamma   90.00
#
_symmetry.space_group_name_H-M   'P 1'
#
loop_
_entity.id
_entity.type
_entity.pdbx_description
1 polymer ?
#
loop_
_entity_poly.entity_id
_entity_poly.type
_entity_poly.pdbx_seq_one_letter_code
_entity_poly.pdbx_strand_id
1 'polypeptide(L)'
;AHDLGAKVDYYDKGDIHLGVKESITDTACVFGRMYDGIEFRGFRQEDVETLSHHAQVPVWNGLTNEWHPTQMIADFMTMKEHFGTLNNLTLTYVGDADNNVARDLLVTGAMLGVNVHIAAPEDLQPNSDIQQLAFNYANQLGSTIKITSNVAEAVYQADVIYTDVWLSMGTDEKEWDTRIEKMLSYQVNANMLKKTGLDHTIVMHCLPAFHDTNTKVGQK
;
A
#
# COMPACT_ATOMS: atom_id res chain seq x y z
N ALA A 1 -4.62 10.92 -17.63
CA ALA A 1 -4.23 12.19 -18.31
C ALA A 1 -4.78 12.27 -19.73
N HIS A 2 -4.42 11.36 -20.64
CA HIS A 2 -4.85 11.42 -22.06
C HIS A 2 -6.36 11.40 -22.26
N ASP A 3 -7.12 10.60 -21.51
CA ASP A 3 -8.59 10.58 -21.58
C ASP A 3 -9.22 11.95 -21.26
N LEU A 4 -8.53 12.78 -20.49
CA LEU A 4 -8.93 14.15 -20.17
C LEU A 4 -8.29 15.20 -21.10
N GLY A 5 -7.61 14.78 -22.16
CA GLY A 5 -6.97 15.65 -23.15
C GLY A 5 -5.62 16.26 -22.72
N ALA A 6 -5.09 15.88 -21.55
CA ALA A 6 -3.79 16.36 -21.09
C ALA A 6 -2.62 15.68 -21.82
N LYS A 7 -1.50 16.41 -21.92
CA LYS A 7 -0.21 15.88 -22.37
C LYS A 7 0.64 15.49 -21.16
N VAL A 8 1.55 14.54 -21.34
CA VAL A 8 2.40 14.01 -20.28
C VAL A 8 3.82 13.91 -20.81
N ASP A 9 4.76 14.42 -20.03
CA ASP A 9 6.18 14.12 -20.18
C ASP A 9 6.57 13.12 -19.09
N TYR A 10 7.17 12.00 -19.49
CA TYR A 10 7.64 10.96 -18.57
C TYR A 10 9.15 11.06 -18.42
N TYR A 11 9.61 11.09 -17.18
CA TYR A 11 11.03 11.12 -16.81
C TYR A 11 11.38 9.83 -16.06
N ASP A 12 12.21 8.99 -16.67
CA ASP A 12 12.61 7.71 -16.08
C ASP A 12 13.72 7.88 -15.03
N LYS A 13 14.04 6.79 -14.33
CA LYS A 13 15.13 6.74 -13.37
C LYS A 13 16.46 7.11 -14.07
N GLY A 14 17.01 8.26 -13.68
CA GLY A 14 18.28 8.76 -14.20
C GLY A 14 18.14 9.82 -15.28
N ASP A 15 16.95 10.06 -15.83
CA ASP A 15 16.71 11.16 -16.77
C ASP A 15 16.83 12.51 -16.06
N ILE A 16 16.33 12.56 -14.82
CA ILE A 16 16.46 13.72 -13.94
C ILE A 16 17.40 13.37 -12.79
N HIS A 17 18.46 14.17 -12.60
CA HIS A 17 19.41 14.01 -11.49
C HIS A 17 18.87 14.60 -10.19
N LEU A 18 17.58 14.35 -9.91
CA LEU A 18 16.83 14.91 -8.77
C LEU A 18 17.51 14.55 -7.45
N GLY A 19 17.95 15.54 -6.69
CA GLY A 19 18.67 15.35 -5.42
C GLY A 19 20.10 14.81 -5.56
N VAL A 20 20.61 14.62 -6.79
CA VAL A 20 21.97 14.13 -7.05
C VAL A 20 22.88 15.23 -7.59
N LYS A 21 22.46 15.91 -8.67
CA LYS A 21 23.20 17.06 -9.24
C LYS A 21 22.49 18.39 -9.03
N GLU A 22 21.17 18.36 -8.84
CA GLU A 22 20.34 19.54 -8.64
C GLU A 22 19.42 19.29 -7.45
N SER A 23 19.14 20.35 -6.68
CA SER A 23 18.27 20.23 -5.52
C SER A 23 16.83 19.96 -5.95
N ILE A 24 16.06 19.30 -5.08
CA ILE A 24 14.63 19.07 -5.31
C ILE A 24 13.89 20.41 -5.39
N THR A 25 14.27 21.39 -4.56
CA THR A 25 13.71 22.74 -4.57
C THR A 25 13.90 23.45 -5.91
N ASP A 26 15.10 23.42 -6.49
CA ASP A 26 15.37 24.07 -7.78
C ASP A 26 14.57 23.38 -8.90
N THR A 27 14.55 22.04 -8.90
CA THR A 27 13.75 21.26 -9.85
C THR A 27 12.26 21.61 -9.74
N ALA A 28 11.73 21.68 -8.51
CA ALA A 28 10.34 22.06 -8.26
C ALA A 28 10.01 23.44 -8.84
N CYS A 29 10.88 24.43 -8.62
CA CYS A 29 10.68 25.80 -9.11
C CYS A 29 10.68 25.89 -10.64
N VAL A 30 11.51 25.09 -11.31
CA VAL A 30 11.56 25.03 -12.78
C VAL A 30 10.33 24.30 -13.31
N PHE A 31 10.04 23.10 -12.81
CA PHE A 31 8.92 22.28 -13.28
C PHE A 31 7.58 22.96 -13.04
N GLY A 32 7.42 23.62 -11.89
CA GLY A 32 6.25 24.42 -11.55
C GLY A 32 5.94 25.58 -12.50
N ARG A 33 6.92 26.03 -13.30
CA ARG A 33 6.73 27.05 -14.34
C ARG A 33 6.45 26.48 -15.71
N MET A 34 6.66 25.18 -15.90
CA MET A 34 6.54 24.49 -17.19
C MET A 34 5.29 23.60 -17.25
N TYR A 35 4.89 23.02 -16.13
CA TYR A 35 3.82 22.03 -16.02
C TYR A 35 2.68 22.53 -15.16
N ASP A 36 1.46 22.09 -15.47
CA ASP A 36 0.24 22.39 -14.70
C ASP A 36 0.05 21.48 -13.47
N GLY A 37 0.84 20.42 -13.35
CA GLY A 37 0.83 19.49 -12.23
C GLY A 37 1.96 18.48 -12.33
N ILE A 38 2.37 17.92 -11.19
CA ILE A 38 3.52 17.02 -11.08
C ILE A 38 3.08 15.76 -10.35
N GLU A 39 3.28 14.60 -10.96
CA GLU A 39 3.22 13.32 -10.23
C GLU A 39 4.64 12.93 -9.83
N PHE A 40 4.78 12.46 -8.59
CA PHE A 40 6.05 11.99 -8.06
C PHE A 40 5.93 10.54 -7.61
N ARG A 41 6.85 9.71 -8.12
CA ARG A 41 7.07 8.36 -7.67
C ARG A 41 8.53 8.17 -7.30
N GLY A 42 8.81 7.88 -6.04
CA GLY A 42 10.17 7.82 -5.53
C GLY A 42 10.28 7.13 -4.18
N PHE A 43 11.30 7.51 -3.42
CA PHE A 43 11.65 6.83 -2.17
C PHE A 43 11.22 7.64 -0.94
N ARG A 44 11.77 8.85 -0.73
CA ARG A 44 11.55 9.57 0.54
C ARG A 44 10.27 10.42 0.45
N GLN A 45 9.41 10.31 1.45
CA GLN A 45 8.25 11.20 1.58
C GLN A 45 8.62 12.69 1.64
N GLU A 46 9.75 13.04 2.25
CA GLU A 46 10.25 14.43 2.30
C GLU A 46 10.51 15.02 0.90
N ASP A 47 10.84 14.18 -0.09
CA ASP A 47 11.11 14.63 -1.46
C ASP A 47 9.83 15.15 -2.12
N VAL A 48 8.73 14.40 -2.03
CA VAL A 48 7.43 14.82 -2.57
C VAL A 48 6.85 16.00 -1.81
N GLU A 49 7.08 16.08 -0.50
CA GLU A 49 6.70 17.23 0.31
C GLU A 49 7.47 18.48 -0.12
N THR A 50 8.78 18.37 -0.33
CA THR A 50 9.61 19.47 -0.82
C THR A 50 9.16 19.94 -2.21
N LEU A 51 8.88 18.99 -3.13
CA LEU A 51 8.29 19.31 -4.43
C LEU A 51 6.98 20.08 -4.26
N SER A 52 6.07 19.60 -3.41
CA SER A 52 4.76 20.22 -3.16
C SER A 52 4.88 21.63 -2.59
N HIS A 53 5.84 21.90 -1.71
CA HIS A 53 6.01 23.23 -1.12
C HIS A 53 6.53 24.27 -2.12
N HIS A 54 7.32 23.84 -3.11
CA HIS A 54 8.05 24.77 -3.99
C HIS A 54 7.52 24.83 -5.43
N ALA A 55 6.80 23.82 -5.91
CA ALA A 55 6.35 23.75 -7.30
C ALA A 55 5.24 24.76 -7.65
N GLN A 56 4.48 25.26 -6.67
CA GLN A 56 3.34 26.19 -6.89
C GLN A 56 2.23 25.65 -7.83
N VAL A 57 2.27 24.36 -8.16
CA VAL A 57 1.25 23.61 -8.89
C VAL A 57 0.90 22.34 -8.09
N PRO A 58 -0.25 21.70 -8.34
CA PRO A 58 -0.59 20.45 -7.67
C PRO A 58 0.51 19.40 -7.81
N VAL A 59 0.89 18.78 -6.69
CA VAL A 59 1.83 17.66 -6.64
C VAL A 59 1.10 16.43 -6.10
N TRP A 60 1.17 15.32 -6.82
CA TRP A 60 0.54 14.06 -6.46
C TRP A 60 1.61 13.03 -6.10
N ASN A 61 1.51 12.45 -4.90
CA ASN A 61 2.34 11.30 -4.53
C ASN A 61 1.77 10.03 -5.18
N GLY A 62 2.46 9.51 -6.19
CA GLY A 62 2.16 8.20 -6.76
C GLY A 62 2.55 7.07 -5.81
N LEU A 63 3.77 7.11 -5.28
CA LEU A 63 4.31 6.16 -4.29
C LEU A 63 5.61 6.72 -3.69
N THR A 64 5.74 6.59 -2.36
CA THR A 64 6.96 6.72 -1.55
C THR A 64 7.16 5.47 -0.70
N ASN A 65 8.27 5.37 0.04
CA ASN A 65 8.51 4.29 0.99
C ASN A 65 7.48 4.28 2.12
N GLU A 66 6.95 5.45 2.47
CA GLU A 66 6.01 5.63 3.55
C GLU A 66 4.55 5.46 3.10
N TRP A 67 4.19 5.93 1.89
CA TRP A 67 2.79 6.01 1.45
C TRP A 67 2.60 5.66 -0.03
N HIS A 68 1.47 5.03 -0.34
CA HIS A 68 0.98 4.73 -1.68
C HIS A 68 -0.51 5.15 -1.83
N PRO A 69 -0.83 6.46 -1.73
CA PRO A 69 -2.21 6.92 -1.54
C PRO A 69 -3.09 6.68 -2.77
N THR A 70 -2.51 6.62 -3.97
CA THR A 70 -3.23 6.34 -5.21
C THR A 70 -3.81 4.92 -5.23
N GLN A 71 -3.08 3.94 -4.68
CA GLN A 71 -3.55 2.56 -4.54
C GLN A 71 -4.75 2.48 -3.61
N MET A 72 -4.76 3.26 -2.52
CA MET A 72 -5.89 3.26 -1.58
C MET A 72 -7.19 3.72 -2.24
N ILE A 73 -7.13 4.75 -3.08
CA ILE A 73 -8.31 5.19 -3.82
C ILE A 73 -8.84 4.06 -4.71
N ALA A 74 -7.95 3.33 -5.40
CA ALA A 74 -8.33 2.20 -6.24
C ALA A 74 -8.92 1.04 -5.42
N ASP A 75 -8.32 0.71 -4.29
CA ASP A 75 -8.75 -0.42 -3.45
C ASP A 75 -10.12 -0.17 -2.83
N PHE A 76 -10.32 0.98 -2.19
CA PHE A 76 -11.60 1.30 -1.56
C PHE A 76 -12.70 1.60 -2.60
N MET A 77 -12.34 2.07 -3.80
CA MET A 77 -13.28 2.12 -4.93
C MET A 77 -13.72 0.71 -5.33
N THR A 78 -12.79 -0.22 -5.49
CA THR A 78 -13.06 -1.63 -5.82
C THR A 78 -13.98 -2.29 -4.79
N MET A 79 -13.69 -2.10 -3.51
CA MET A 79 -14.54 -2.60 -2.42
C MET A 79 -15.95 -2.02 -2.49
N LYS A 80 -16.06 -0.70 -2.65
CA LYS A 80 -17.36 -0.02 -2.71
C LYS A 80 -18.19 -0.47 -3.89
N GLU A 81 -17.58 -0.70 -5.05
CA GLU A 81 -18.27 -1.19 -6.24
C GLU A 81 -18.70 -2.66 -6.09
N HIS A 82 -17.84 -3.49 -5.50
CA HIS A 82 -18.13 -4.92 -5.30
C HIS A 82 -19.24 -5.16 -4.26
N PHE A 83 -19.19 -4.46 -3.13
CA PHE A 83 -20.13 -4.65 -2.01
C PHE A 83 -21.29 -3.63 -1.99
N GLY A 84 -21.23 -2.59 -2.84
CA GLY A 84 -22.20 -1.48 -2.87
C GLY A 84 -22.06 -0.47 -1.72
N THR A 85 -21.19 -0.74 -0.74
CA THR A 85 -20.95 0.09 0.45
C THR A 85 -19.56 -0.18 1.01
N LEU A 86 -19.05 0.72 1.84
CA LEU A 86 -17.88 0.48 2.70
C LEU A 86 -18.27 0.25 4.17
N ASN A 87 -19.51 0.57 4.54
CA ASN A 87 -19.96 0.50 5.92
C ASN A 87 -19.95 -0.94 6.44
N ASN A 88 -19.39 -1.13 7.63
CA ASN A 88 -19.30 -2.42 8.32
C ASN A 88 -18.53 -3.52 7.57
N LEU A 89 -17.76 -3.16 6.53
CA LEU A 89 -16.85 -4.11 5.90
C LEU A 89 -15.59 -4.30 6.74
N THR A 90 -15.03 -5.50 6.66
CA THR A 90 -13.74 -5.85 7.26
C THR A 90 -12.73 -6.18 6.17
N LEU A 91 -11.69 -5.37 6.07
CA LEU A 91 -10.50 -5.64 5.26
C LEU A 91 -9.40 -6.19 6.17
N THR A 92 -8.86 -7.36 5.83
CA THR A 92 -7.71 -7.94 6.54
C THR A 92 -6.51 -7.99 5.61
N TYR A 93 -5.46 -7.24 5.93
CA TYR A 93 -4.16 -7.40 5.30
C TYR A 93 -3.41 -8.56 5.95
N VAL A 94 -2.83 -9.44 5.14
CA VAL A 94 -2.10 -10.62 5.59
C VAL A 94 -0.72 -10.65 4.93
N GLY A 95 0.32 -10.73 5.75
CA GLY A 95 1.71 -10.80 5.26
C GLY A 95 2.60 -9.77 5.93
N ASP A 96 3.56 -9.26 5.16
CA ASP A 96 4.56 -8.30 5.65
C ASP A 96 3.90 -6.94 5.72
N ALA A 97 3.65 -6.43 6.93
CA ALA A 97 2.91 -5.19 7.15
C ALA A 97 3.82 -4.00 7.52
N ASP A 98 5.15 -4.18 7.47
CA ASP A 98 6.10 -3.07 7.55
C ASP A 98 6.42 -2.51 6.17
N ASN A 99 5.36 -2.07 5.46
CA ASN A 99 5.48 -1.45 4.15
C ASN A 99 4.43 -0.33 3.98
N ASN A 100 4.58 0.46 2.92
CA ASN A 100 3.66 1.55 2.60
C ASN A 100 2.22 1.07 2.42
N VAL A 101 1.96 -0.02 1.68
CA VAL A 101 0.61 -0.50 1.38
C VAL A 101 -0.17 -0.86 2.65
N ALA A 102 0.41 -1.63 3.56
CA ALA A 102 -0.24 -2.02 4.81
C ALA A 102 -0.49 -0.82 5.74
N ARG A 103 0.47 0.13 5.81
CA ARG A 103 0.30 1.39 6.54
C ARG A 103 -0.87 2.20 5.98
N ASP A 104 -0.95 2.32 4.67
CA ASP A 104 -1.96 3.12 3.99
C ASP A 104 -3.35 2.49 4.08
N LEU A 105 -3.46 1.16 3.94
CA LEU A 105 -4.71 0.42 4.14
C LEU A 105 -5.23 0.60 5.57
N LEU A 106 -4.34 0.52 6.54
CA LEU A 106 -4.67 0.66 7.96
C LEU A 106 -5.23 2.06 8.27
N VAL A 107 -4.53 3.11 7.85
CA VAL A 107 -4.94 4.49 8.12
C VAL A 107 -6.16 4.88 7.27
N THR A 108 -6.14 4.59 5.97
CA THR A 108 -7.23 4.98 5.07
C THR A 108 -8.51 4.23 5.39
N GLY A 109 -8.43 2.92 5.69
CA GLY A 109 -9.60 2.15 6.10
C GLY A 109 -10.20 2.69 7.40
N ALA A 110 -9.37 3.05 8.38
CA ALA A 110 -9.84 3.72 9.60
C ALA A 110 -10.54 5.05 9.30
N MET A 111 -9.97 5.88 8.43
CA MET A 111 -10.55 7.17 7.99
C MET A 111 -11.88 7.02 7.24
N LEU A 112 -12.09 5.88 6.58
CA LEU A 112 -13.32 5.57 5.84
C LEU A 112 -14.36 4.82 6.70
N GLY A 113 -14.06 4.53 7.97
CA GLY A 113 -14.96 3.76 8.84
C GLY A 113 -15.01 2.26 8.49
N VAL A 114 -14.05 1.76 7.72
CA VAL A 114 -13.87 0.32 7.41
C VAL A 114 -13.13 -0.33 8.58
N ASN A 115 -13.54 -1.52 8.99
CA ASN A 115 -12.77 -2.30 9.96
C ASN A 115 -11.49 -2.79 9.26
N VAL A 116 -10.32 -2.55 9.85
CA VAL A 116 -9.05 -3.01 9.27
C VAL A 116 -8.34 -3.93 10.26
N HIS A 117 -8.05 -5.14 9.80
CA HIS A 117 -7.24 -6.09 10.54
C HIS A 117 -5.89 -6.29 9.85
N ILE A 118 -4.85 -6.52 10.64
CA ILE A 118 -3.51 -6.90 10.18
C ILE A 118 -3.16 -8.27 10.78
N ALA A 119 -2.84 -9.23 9.92
CA ALA A 119 -2.15 -10.46 10.27
C ALA A 119 -0.71 -10.41 9.79
N ALA A 120 0.21 -10.15 10.72
CA ALA A 120 1.64 -10.10 10.43
C ALA A 120 2.46 -10.59 11.64
N PRO A 121 3.66 -11.17 11.43
CA PRO A 121 4.62 -11.39 12.51
C PRO A 121 4.84 -10.11 13.31
N GLU A 122 5.05 -10.21 14.63
CA GLU A 122 5.09 -9.04 15.53
C GLU A 122 6.12 -7.98 15.10
N ASP A 123 7.28 -8.42 14.60
CA ASP A 123 8.37 -7.56 14.13
C ASP A 123 8.21 -7.09 12.67
N LEU A 124 7.12 -7.46 11.99
CA LEU A 124 6.73 -6.97 10.67
C LEU A 124 5.34 -6.30 10.70
N GLN A 125 4.87 -5.89 11.88
CA GLN A 125 3.66 -5.08 12.02
C GLN A 125 3.96 -3.61 11.73
N PRO A 126 2.95 -2.79 11.37
CA PRO A 126 3.14 -1.36 11.15
C PRO A 126 3.74 -0.68 12.40
N ASN A 127 4.57 0.36 12.21
CA ASN A 127 5.13 1.11 13.33
C ASN A 127 4.05 1.65 14.27
N SER A 128 4.39 1.79 15.56
CA SER A 128 3.46 2.17 16.62
C SER A 128 2.80 3.54 16.43
N ASP A 129 3.48 4.49 15.78
CA ASP A 129 2.93 5.78 15.40
C ASP A 129 1.80 5.66 14.37
N ILE A 130 1.98 4.80 13.36
CA ILE A 130 0.94 4.48 12.37
C ILE A 130 -0.23 3.74 13.02
N GLN A 131 0.05 2.78 13.90
CA GLN A 131 -1.01 2.08 14.64
C GLN A 131 -1.83 3.10 15.45
N GLN A 132 -1.17 3.98 16.19
CA GLN A 132 -1.83 5.00 17.00
C GLN A 132 -2.66 5.96 16.13
N LEU A 133 -2.15 6.37 14.98
CA LEU A 133 -2.88 7.20 14.03
C LEU A 133 -4.18 6.52 13.56
N ALA A 134 -4.10 5.25 13.19
CA ALA A 134 -5.27 4.47 12.78
C ALA A 134 -6.27 4.27 13.92
N PHE A 135 -5.80 3.93 15.14
CA PHE A 135 -6.67 3.84 16.32
C PHE A 135 -7.39 5.15 16.63
N ASN A 136 -6.72 6.30 16.44
CA ASN A 136 -7.35 7.60 16.64
C ASN A 136 -8.52 7.83 15.67
N TYR A 137 -8.33 7.54 14.38
CA TYR A 137 -9.41 7.63 13.39
C TYR A 137 -10.53 6.63 13.68
N ALA A 138 -10.17 5.39 14.01
CA ALA A 138 -11.14 4.33 14.30
C ALA A 138 -12.03 4.69 15.50
N ASN A 139 -11.45 5.24 16.57
CA ASN A 139 -12.21 5.71 17.74
C ASN A 139 -13.17 6.86 17.41
N GLN A 140 -12.82 7.73 16.45
CA GLN A 140 -13.66 8.85 16.04
C GLN A 140 -14.82 8.42 15.14
N LEU A 141 -14.60 7.39 14.31
CA LEU A 141 -15.51 6.99 13.23
C LEU A 141 -16.26 5.68 13.52
N GLY A 142 -15.91 4.99 14.61
CA GLY A 142 -16.57 3.76 15.06
C GLY A 142 -16.15 2.50 14.31
N SER A 143 -15.00 2.52 13.62
CA SER A 143 -14.42 1.31 13.03
C SER A 143 -13.55 0.55 14.02
N THR A 144 -13.27 -0.71 13.70
CA THR A 144 -12.45 -1.61 14.52
C THR A 144 -11.10 -1.81 13.87
N ILE A 145 -10.03 -1.63 14.65
CA ILE A 145 -8.67 -2.00 14.27
C ILE A 145 -8.24 -3.22 15.09
N LYS A 146 -7.68 -4.23 14.42
CA LYS A 146 -7.05 -5.39 15.05
C LYS A 146 -5.69 -5.65 14.42
N ILE A 147 -4.65 -5.76 15.24
CA ILE A 147 -3.30 -6.10 14.78
C ILE A 147 -2.83 -7.30 15.59
N THR A 148 -2.50 -8.40 14.93
CA THR A 148 -2.16 -9.66 15.58
C THR A 148 -1.26 -10.52 14.70
N SER A 149 -0.50 -11.43 15.32
CA SER A 149 0.23 -12.49 14.63
C SER A 149 -0.64 -13.73 14.39
N ASN A 150 -1.85 -13.77 14.95
CA ASN A 150 -2.78 -14.89 14.76
C ASN A 150 -3.63 -14.70 13.49
N VAL A 151 -3.23 -15.38 12.40
CA VAL A 151 -3.94 -15.38 11.12
C VAL A 151 -5.42 -15.72 11.27
N ALA A 152 -5.77 -16.76 12.04
CA ALA A 152 -7.16 -17.19 12.16
C ALA A 152 -8.06 -16.13 12.83
N GLU A 153 -7.50 -15.42 13.82
CA GLU A 153 -8.20 -14.35 14.52
C GLU A 153 -8.38 -13.09 13.66
N ALA A 154 -7.39 -12.77 12.82
CA ALA A 154 -7.40 -11.59 11.96
C ALA A 154 -8.34 -11.76 10.76
N VAL A 155 -8.37 -12.95 10.15
CA VAL A 155 -9.16 -13.20 8.92
C VAL A 155 -10.62 -13.56 9.21
N TYR A 156 -10.96 -13.89 10.46
CA TYR A 156 -12.34 -14.21 10.83
C TYR A 156 -13.28 -13.04 10.51
N GLN A 157 -14.34 -13.33 9.75
CA GLN A 157 -15.32 -12.36 9.24
C GLN A 157 -14.72 -11.26 8.35
N ALA A 158 -13.60 -11.52 7.69
CA ALA A 158 -13.05 -10.62 6.69
C ALA A 158 -13.83 -10.71 5.37
N ASP A 159 -14.42 -9.60 4.93
CA ASP A 159 -15.03 -9.46 3.61
C ASP A 159 -13.96 -9.40 2.51
N VAL A 160 -12.80 -8.82 2.84
CA VAL A 160 -11.65 -8.70 1.93
C VAL A 160 -10.40 -9.23 2.61
N ILE A 161 -9.69 -10.13 1.94
CA ILE A 161 -8.32 -10.49 2.27
C ILE A 161 -7.39 -9.76 1.30
N TYR A 162 -6.50 -8.93 1.82
CA TYR A 162 -5.48 -8.24 1.06
C TYR A 162 -4.11 -8.86 1.35
N THR A 163 -3.26 -9.01 0.33
CA THR A 163 -1.85 -9.36 0.52
C THR A 163 -0.98 -8.69 -0.53
N ASP A 164 0.33 -8.65 -0.29
CA ASP A 164 1.33 -8.17 -1.23
C ASP A 164 2.57 -9.09 -1.18
N VAL A 165 3.48 -8.92 -2.14
CA VAL A 165 4.74 -9.65 -2.18
C VAL A 165 5.61 -9.33 -0.96
N TRP A 166 6.09 -10.38 -0.29
CA TRP A 166 6.96 -10.23 0.90
C TRP A 166 8.44 -10.10 0.54
N LEU A 167 8.78 -10.41 -0.72
CA LEU A 167 10.11 -10.31 -1.30
C LEU A 167 10.09 -9.10 -2.25
N SER A 168 10.38 -7.93 -1.70
CA SER A 168 10.29 -6.67 -2.45
C SER A 168 11.51 -6.44 -3.34
N MET A 169 11.41 -5.46 -4.24
CA MET A 169 12.56 -5.02 -5.04
C MET A 169 13.63 -4.41 -4.14
N GLY A 170 14.71 -5.17 -3.89
CA GLY A 170 15.83 -4.74 -3.06
C GLY A 170 16.11 -5.64 -1.86
N THR A 171 15.21 -6.58 -1.53
CA THR A 171 15.51 -7.64 -0.56
C THR A 171 16.69 -8.48 -1.10
N ASP A 172 17.77 -8.61 -0.31
CA ASP A 172 18.91 -9.46 -0.68
C ASP A 172 18.41 -10.89 -0.86
N GLU A 173 18.75 -11.53 -1.99
CA GLU A 173 18.37 -12.92 -2.28
C GLU A 173 18.83 -13.88 -1.17
N LYS A 174 19.91 -13.54 -0.46
CA LYS A 174 20.40 -14.32 0.69
C LYS A 174 19.43 -14.36 1.87
N GLU A 175 18.50 -13.42 1.95
CA GLU A 175 17.49 -13.35 3.00
C GLU A 175 16.18 -14.06 2.63
N TRP A 176 16.05 -14.51 1.38
CA TRP A 176 14.80 -15.08 0.88
C TRP A 176 14.35 -16.31 1.66
N ASP A 177 15.23 -17.28 1.91
CA ASP A 177 14.87 -18.51 2.62
C ASP A 177 14.29 -18.21 4.01
N THR A 178 14.98 -17.37 4.79
CA THR A 178 14.54 -16.94 6.13
C THR A 178 13.21 -16.20 6.07
N ARG A 179 13.04 -15.31 5.08
CA ARG A 179 11.81 -14.53 4.94
C ARG A 179 10.64 -15.40 4.48
N ILE A 180 10.87 -16.34 3.56
CA ILE A 180 9.88 -17.31 3.12
C ILE A 180 9.44 -18.18 4.30
N GLU A 181 10.37 -18.76 5.07
CA GLU A 181 10.05 -19.60 6.22
C GLU A 181 9.13 -18.89 7.22
N LYS A 182 9.45 -17.62 7.52
CA LYS A 182 8.66 -16.78 8.43
C LYS A 182 7.28 -16.45 7.88
N MET A 183 7.19 -16.15 6.58
CA MET A 183 5.97 -15.63 5.95
C MET A 183 5.05 -16.70 5.38
N LEU A 184 5.52 -17.94 5.18
CA LEU A 184 4.75 -18.99 4.52
C LEU A 184 3.41 -19.28 5.22
N SER A 185 3.37 -19.17 6.55
CA SER A 185 2.13 -19.32 7.34
C SER A 185 1.09 -18.22 7.10
N TYR A 186 1.48 -17.11 6.49
CA TYR A 186 0.67 -15.97 6.11
C TYR A 186 0.28 -15.99 4.61
N GLN A 187 0.59 -17.06 3.88
CA GLN A 187 0.18 -17.20 2.48
C GLN A 187 -1.35 -17.24 2.35
N VAL A 188 -1.90 -16.36 1.53
CA VAL A 188 -3.32 -16.41 1.14
C VAL A 188 -3.56 -17.64 0.27
N ASN A 189 -4.40 -18.56 0.76
CA ASN A 189 -4.77 -19.78 0.06
C ASN A 189 -6.19 -20.21 0.43
N ALA A 190 -6.70 -21.28 -0.21
CA ALA A 190 -8.06 -21.77 0.03
C ALA A 190 -8.35 -22.12 1.49
N ASN A 191 -7.35 -22.55 2.26
CA ASN A 191 -7.53 -22.84 3.69
C ASN A 191 -7.68 -21.55 4.52
N MET A 192 -6.99 -20.47 4.14
CA MET A 192 -7.17 -19.16 4.76
C MET A 192 -8.56 -18.60 4.46
N LEU A 193 -9.03 -18.70 3.21
CA LEU A 193 -10.37 -18.26 2.84
C LEU A 193 -11.46 -18.98 3.64
N LYS A 194 -11.32 -20.29 3.89
CA LYS A 194 -12.26 -21.02 4.77
C LYS A 194 -12.28 -20.50 6.20
N LYS A 195 -11.18 -19.91 6.70
CA LYS A 195 -11.11 -19.37 8.07
C LYS A 195 -11.87 -18.05 8.23
N THR A 196 -12.24 -17.36 7.14
CA THR A 196 -13.09 -16.18 7.25
C THR A 196 -14.49 -16.52 7.73
N GLY A 197 -14.97 -17.73 7.39
CA GLY A 197 -16.34 -18.17 7.69
C GLY A 197 -17.39 -17.46 6.82
N LEU A 198 -16.97 -16.85 5.71
CA LEU A 198 -17.84 -16.14 4.76
C LEU A 198 -17.67 -16.74 3.37
N ASP A 199 -18.79 -16.95 2.67
CA ASP A 199 -18.78 -17.46 1.29
C ASP A 199 -18.52 -16.36 0.25
N HIS A 200 -18.61 -15.09 0.66
CA HIS A 200 -18.46 -13.92 -0.21
C HIS A 200 -17.12 -13.20 -0.08
N THR A 201 -16.18 -13.72 0.73
CA THR A 201 -14.85 -13.10 0.87
C THR A 201 -14.15 -13.01 -0.49
N ILE A 202 -13.60 -11.84 -0.82
CA ILE A 202 -12.74 -11.64 -1.99
C ILE A 202 -11.27 -11.49 -1.60
N VAL A 203 -10.38 -11.73 -2.57
CA VAL A 203 -8.93 -11.51 -2.42
C VAL A 203 -8.52 -10.31 -3.28
N MET A 204 -7.73 -9.41 -2.69
CA MET A 204 -7.15 -8.26 -3.35
C MET A 204 -5.61 -8.26 -3.21
N HIS A 205 -4.94 -7.69 -4.20
CA HIS A 205 -3.47 -7.60 -4.28
C HIS A 205 -3.11 -6.45 -5.24
N CYS A 206 -2.14 -5.59 -4.88
CA CYS A 206 -1.76 -4.39 -5.68
C CYS A 206 -1.02 -4.71 -6.99
N LEU A 207 -0.40 -5.89 -7.05
CA LEU A 207 0.35 -6.45 -8.17
C LEU A 207 1.75 -5.81 -8.33
N PRO A 208 2.71 -6.54 -8.93
CA PRO A 208 2.64 -7.93 -9.39
C PRO A 208 2.56 -8.93 -8.23
N ALA A 209 2.04 -10.14 -8.51
CA ALA A 209 1.92 -11.21 -7.52
C ALA A 209 2.71 -12.46 -7.93
N PHE A 210 3.39 -13.09 -6.97
CA PHE A 210 3.98 -14.43 -7.15
C PHE A 210 2.94 -15.51 -6.86
N HIS A 211 2.20 -15.92 -7.89
CA HIS A 211 1.13 -16.91 -7.77
C HIS A 211 1.34 -18.18 -8.62
N ASP A 212 2.39 -18.23 -9.42
CA ASP A 212 2.78 -19.40 -10.23
C ASP A 212 4.28 -19.40 -10.57
N THR A 213 4.72 -20.40 -11.34
CA THR A 213 6.09 -20.56 -11.83
C THR A 213 6.27 -20.16 -13.30
N ASN A 214 5.39 -19.30 -13.83
CA ASN A 214 5.44 -18.86 -15.23
C ASN A 214 6.33 -17.61 -15.43
N THR A 215 7.05 -17.17 -14.40
CA THR A 215 8.03 -16.09 -14.46
C THR A 215 9.44 -16.59 -14.17
N LYS A 216 10.47 -15.89 -14.64
CA LYS A 216 11.87 -16.29 -14.41
C LYS A 216 12.21 -16.40 -12.92
N VAL A 217 11.65 -15.50 -12.10
CA VAL A 217 11.87 -15.50 -10.65
C VAL A 217 11.07 -16.62 -10.00
N GLY A 218 9.81 -16.86 -10.42
CA GLY A 218 9.01 -17.96 -9.89
C GLY A 218 9.52 -19.36 -10.24
N GLN A 219 10.41 -19.50 -11.24
CA GLN A 219 11.07 -20.77 -11.59
C GLN A 219 12.34 -21.05 -10.78
N LYS A 220 12.94 -20.01 -10.20
CA LYS A 220 14.16 -20.11 -9.40
C LYS A 220 13.84 -20.65 -8.02
#